data_AF-A0A1S1MT73-F1
#
_entry.id   AF-A0A1S1MT73-F1
#
_cell.length_a   1.000
_cell.length_b   1.000
_cell.length_c   1.000
_cell.angle_alpha   90.00
_cell.angle_beta   90.00
_cell.angle_gamma   90.00
#
_symmetry.space_group_name_H-M   'P 1'
#
loop_
_entity.id
_entity.type
_entity.pdbx_description
1 polymer ?
#
loop_
_entity_poly.entity_id
_entity_poly.type
_entity_poly.pdbx_seq_one_letter_code
_entity_poly.pdbx_strand_id
1 'polypeptide(L)'
;MKLVLNACFVTFIILFFAVIPNANANNFKLNKSRIVFEQDDRRAELKIYNESNRLQSYRILLTEMEMNQEGNLVPVEEYTYSAKQYLRVGPRIVRDIPPNSFARIKLIKKGVKERGEFRSHLLIEAIKTEVAKQVAGVFIQPNIKYVIPVFVRNYPDEEKASVVLEKHFVDKNTKTLSLTFKREGLGSYSGNLVVKDMSGKELYRVNQVSIYPELQRRTFNTTISADESKQPLSVVFESLEQGNEIQFQSNI
;
A
#
# COMPACT_ATOMS: atom_id res chain seq x y z
N MET A 1 -6.61 -63.00 3.04
CA MET A 1 -5.44 -62.26 2.48
C MET A 1 -5.78 -60.87 1.92
N LYS A 2 -6.99 -60.62 1.37
CA LYS A 2 -7.40 -59.28 0.87
C LYS A 2 -7.67 -58.23 1.97
N LEU A 3 -8.12 -58.63 3.17
CA LEU A 3 -8.41 -57.68 4.27
C LEU A 3 -7.15 -57.06 4.89
N VAL A 4 -6.05 -57.82 5.01
CA VAL A 4 -4.78 -57.36 5.61
C VAL A 4 -4.05 -56.39 4.67
N LEU A 5 -4.19 -56.59 3.35
CA LEU A 5 -3.60 -55.72 2.34
C LEU A 5 -4.28 -54.34 2.32
N ASN A 6 -5.60 -54.27 2.53
CA ASN A 6 -6.34 -53.01 2.62
C ASN A 6 -6.03 -52.24 3.91
N ALA A 7 -5.82 -52.94 5.03
CA ALA A 7 -5.44 -52.29 6.29
C ALA A 7 -4.04 -51.64 6.18
N CYS A 8 -3.07 -52.30 5.54
CA CYS A 8 -1.74 -51.73 5.33
C CYS A 8 -1.74 -50.51 4.40
N PHE A 9 -2.61 -50.52 3.38
CA PHE A 9 -2.74 -49.40 2.43
C PHE A 9 -3.39 -48.15 3.06
N VAL A 10 -4.37 -48.35 3.95
CA VAL A 10 -5.02 -47.25 4.70
C VAL A 10 -4.05 -46.64 5.72
N THR A 11 -3.23 -47.44 6.39
CA THR A 11 -2.21 -46.94 7.34
C THR A 11 -1.10 -46.13 6.65
N PHE A 12 -0.74 -46.48 5.40
CA PHE A 12 0.25 -45.75 4.61
C PHE A 12 -0.27 -44.38 4.11
N ILE A 13 -1.57 -44.27 3.81
CA ILE A 13 -2.20 -43.00 3.40
C ILE A 13 -2.34 -42.03 4.59
N ILE A 14 -2.57 -42.53 5.82
CA ILE A 14 -2.67 -41.69 7.02
C ILE A 14 -1.30 -41.13 7.42
N LEU A 15 -0.20 -41.85 7.21
CA LEU A 15 1.14 -41.34 7.49
C LEU A 15 1.61 -40.26 6.49
N PHE A 16 1.11 -40.27 5.25
CA PHE A 16 1.51 -39.31 4.22
C PHE A 16 0.86 -37.92 4.41
N PHE A 17 -0.26 -37.82 5.12
CA PHE A 17 -0.93 -36.54 5.43
C PHE A 17 -0.37 -35.81 6.66
N ALA A 18 0.53 -36.44 7.44
CA ALA A 18 1.03 -35.87 8.70
C ALA A 18 2.26 -34.96 8.53
N VAL A 19 2.80 -34.80 7.32
CA VAL A 19 3.96 -33.93 7.05
C VAL A 19 3.55 -32.79 6.13
N ILE A 20 2.60 -31.96 6.57
CA ILE A 20 2.49 -30.61 6.03
C ILE A 20 3.60 -29.80 6.73
N PRO A 21 4.66 -29.37 6.03
CA PRO A 21 5.58 -28.42 6.61
C PRO A 21 4.77 -27.18 6.97
N ASN A 22 4.60 -26.94 8.27
CA ASN A 22 4.15 -25.65 8.76
C ASN A 22 5.22 -24.66 8.32
N ALA A 23 5.00 -24.00 7.18
CA ALA A 23 5.78 -22.85 6.78
C ALA A 23 5.61 -21.84 7.91
N ASN A 24 6.60 -21.75 8.81
CA ASN A 24 6.67 -20.79 9.90
C ASN A 24 6.94 -19.40 9.30
N ALA A 25 5.96 -18.89 8.57
CA ALA A 25 5.99 -17.55 8.07
C ALA A 25 5.76 -16.61 9.27
N ASN A 26 6.59 -15.57 9.37
CA ASN A 26 6.35 -14.45 10.29
C ASN A 26 5.13 -13.67 9.79
N ASN A 27 3.95 -14.24 10.00
CA ASN A 27 2.71 -13.66 9.53
C ASN A 27 2.16 -12.75 10.63
N PHE A 28 2.08 -11.47 10.30
CA PHE A 28 1.32 -10.53 11.08
C PHE A 28 0.44 -9.71 10.17
N LYS A 29 -0.71 -9.33 10.72
CA LYS A 29 -1.72 -8.56 10.01
C LYS A 29 -1.89 -7.21 10.66
N LEU A 30 -2.12 -6.20 9.83
CA LEU A 30 -2.52 -4.86 10.26
C LEU A 30 -4.03 -4.69 10.03
N ASN A 31 -4.73 -4.02 10.94
CA ASN A 31 -6.13 -3.65 10.69
C ASN A 31 -6.31 -2.50 9.70
N LYS A 32 -5.25 -1.74 9.41
CA LYS A 32 -5.29 -0.58 8.52
C LYS A 32 -4.12 -0.62 7.55
N SER A 33 -4.40 -0.30 6.29
CA SER A 33 -3.39 -0.10 5.24
C SER A 33 -2.87 1.34 5.18
N ARG A 34 -3.62 2.30 5.73
CA ARG A 34 -3.25 3.72 5.87
C ARG A 34 -3.87 4.34 7.11
N ILE A 35 -3.30 5.44 7.58
CA ILE A 35 -3.88 6.28 8.63
C ILE A 35 -4.01 7.69 8.08
N VAL A 36 -5.19 8.28 8.22
CA VAL A 36 -5.45 9.67 7.82
C VAL A 36 -5.95 10.38 9.06
N PHE A 37 -5.34 11.53 9.37
CA PHE A 37 -5.85 12.49 10.33
C PHE A 37 -6.44 13.65 9.56
N GLU A 38 -7.76 13.74 9.53
CA GLU A 38 -8.47 14.95 9.09
C GLU A 38 -8.32 16.07 10.12
N GLN A 39 -8.87 17.25 9.84
CA GLN A 39 -8.63 18.47 10.64
C GLN A 39 -8.92 18.27 12.14
N ASP A 40 -10.05 17.65 12.47
CA ASP A 40 -10.51 17.45 13.85
C ASP A 40 -9.98 16.18 14.52
N ASP A 41 -9.40 15.24 13.75
CA ASP A 41 -8.87 14.02 14.30
C ASP A 41 -7.70 14.31 15.24
N ARG A 42 -7.65 13.67 16.40
CA ARG A 42 -6.51 13.80 17.33
C ARG A 42 -5.80 12.51 17.61
N ARG A 43 -6.48 11.38 17.43
CA ARG A 43 -5.98 10.06 17.81
C ARG A 43 -6.36 9.02 16.77
N ALA A 44 -5.43 8.11 16.49
CA ALA A 44 -5.68 6.93 15.69
C ALA A 44 -5.05 5.70 16.37
N GLU A 45 -5.59 4.53 16.06
CA GLU A 45 -5.07 3.25 16.52
C GLU A 45 -4.77 2.34 15.33
N LEU A 46 -3.60 1.72 15.36
CA LEU A 46 -3.22 0.59 14.54
C LEU A 46 -3.11 -0.65 15.43
N LYS A 47 -3.68 -1.77 14.97
CA LYS A 47 -3.54 -3.08 15.61
C LYS A 47 -2.61 -3.96 14.78
N ILE A 48 -1.65 -4.56 15.46
CA ILE A 48 -0.75 -5.57 14.90
C ILE A 48 -1.22 -6.91 15.47
N TYR A 49 -1.77 -7.76 14.61
CA TYR A 49 -2.22 -9.11 14.95
C TYR A 49 -1.09 -10.09 14.72
N ASN A 50 -0.78 -10.88 15.74
CA ASN A 50 0.12 -12.01 15.62
C ASN A 50 -0.68 -13.23 15.14
N GLU A 51 -0.56 -13.55 13.85
CA GLU A 51 -1.21 -14.72 13.23
C GLU A 51 -0.29 -15.96 13.25
N SER A 52 0.87 -15.86 13.90
CA SER A 52 1.78 -16.99 14.10
C SER A 52 1.46 -17.75 15.38
N ASN A 53 2.08 -18.92 15.53
CA ASN A 53 1.95 -19.81 16.68
C ASN A 53 2.99 -19.54 17.79
N ARG A 54 3.79 -18.47 17.69
CA ARG A 54 4.84 -18.10 18.64
C ARG A 54 4.73 -16.66 19.10
N LEU A 55 5.46 -16.30 20.16
CA LEU A 55 5.60 -14.90 20.57
C LEU A 55 6.29 -14.07 19.49
N GLN A 56 5.76 -12.88 19.23
CA GLN A 56 6.32 -11.96 18.25
C GLN A 56 6.54 -10.58 18.86
N SER A 57 7.65 -9.95 18.49
CA SER A 57 8.01 -8.61 18.92
C SER A 57 8.20 -7.72 17.69
N TYR A 58 7.85 -6.44 17.78
CA TYR A 58 7.91 -5.50 16.66
C TYR A 58 8.52 -4.17 17.08
N ARG A 59 9.31 -3.59 16.18
CA ARG A 59 9.81 -2.22 16.27
C ARG A 59 8.98 -1.33 15.36
N ILE A 60 8.60 -0.16 15.88
CA ILE A 60 7.76 0.82 15.22
C ILE A 60 8.55 2.11 15.04
N LEU A 61 8.68 2.58 13.81
CA LEU A 61 9.40 3.81 13.47
C LEU A 61 8.57 4.70 12.55
N LEU A 62 8.78 6.01 12.65
CA LEU A 62 8.37 6.94 11.60
C LEU A 62 9.56 7.17 10.66
N THR A 63 9.35 6.86 9.39
CA THR A 63 10.31 7.04 8.30
C THR A 63 9.73 7.93 7.21
N GLU A 64 10.59 8.59 6.47
CA GLU A 64 10.20 9.41 5.33
C GLU A 64 10.39 8.66 4.03
N MET A 65 9.47 8.89 3.10
CA MET A 65 9.58 8.39 1.72
C MET A 65 8.95 9.41 0.78
N GLU A 66 9.61 9.66 -0.34
CA GLU A 66 9.19 10.61 -1.37
C GLU A 66 8.78 9.86 -2.64
N MET A 67 7.79 10.38 -3.34
CA MET A 67 7.40 9.83 -4.65
C MET A 67 8.30 10.36 -5.76
N ASN A 68 8.91 9.45 -6.52
CA ASN A 68 9.65 9.79 -7.72
C ASN A 68 8.72 9.99 -8.93
N GLN A 69 9.25 10.43 -10.07
CA GLN A 69 8.45 10.73 -11.28
C GLN A 69 7.70 9.51 -11.84
N GLU A 70 8.24 8.30 -11.66
CA GLU A 70 7.60 7.04 -12.05
C GLU A 70 6.47 6.64 -11.07
N GLY A 71 6.40 7.31 -9.92
CA GLY A 71 5.42 7.09 -8.87
C GLY A 71 5.82 6.06 -7.81
N ASN A 72 7.08 5.64 -7.81
CA ASN A 72 7.64 4.79 -6.77
C ASN A 72 7.94 5.62 -5.52
N LEU A 73 7.70 5.03 -4.35
CA LEU A 73 8.12 5.62 -3.09
C LEU A 73 9.54 5.19 -2.75
N VAL A 74 10.43 6.16 -2.61
CA VAL A 74 11.84 5.95 -2.25
C VAL A 74 12.10 6.49 -0.84
N PRO A 75 12.84 5.76 0.01
CA PRO A 75 13.25 6.27 1.32
C PRO A 75 14.13 7.53 1.17
N VAL A 76 13.90 8.51 2.03
CA VAL A 76 14.69 9.75 2.09
C VAL A 76 14.98 10.09 3.55
N GLU A 77 16.06 10.83 3.81
CA GLU A 77 16.40 11.28 5.17
C GLU A 77 15.54 12.46 5.61
N GLU A 78 15.37 13.43 4.72
CA GLU A 78 14.56 14.62 4.90
C GLU A 78 13.46 14.67 3.84
N TYR A 79 12.26 15.09 4.25
CA TYR A 79 11.12 15.19 3.37
C TYR A 79 10.34 16.47 3.69
N THR A 80 10.20 17.33 2.69
CA THR A 80 9.62 18.66 2.81
C THR A 80 8.23 18.64 3.43
N TYR A 81 7.41 17.65 3.08
CA TYR A 81 6.05 17.51 3.58
C TYR A 81 5.94 16.46 4.70
N SER A 82 6.96 16.32 5.55
CA SER A 82 6.97 15.32 6.63
C SER A 82 5.88 15.54 7.67
N ALA A 83 5.12 14.47 7.96
CA ALA A 83 4.15 14.44 9.06
C ALA A 83 4.80 14.13 10.42
N LYS A 84 6.06 13.68 10.46
CA LYS A 84 6.73 13.17 11.66
C LYS A 84 6.77 14.17 12.81
N GLN A 85 6.96 15.46 12.51
CA GLN A 85 6.93 16.53 13.50
C GLN A 85 5.55 16.67 14.18
N TYR A 86 4.48 16.38 13.44
CA TYR A 86 3.09 16.48 13.89
C TYR A 86 2.59 15.21 14.59
N LEU A 87 3.38 14.15 14.65
CA LEU A 87 2.96 12.85 15.19
C LEU A 87 3.69 12.49 16.49
N ARG A 88 2.96 11.84 17.40
CA ARG A 88 3.53 11.01 18.45
C ARG A 88 3.03 9.58 18.27
N VAL A 89 3.94 8.62 18.28
CA VAL A 89 3.64 7.19 18.08
C VAL A 89 4.15 6.42 19.29
N GLY A 90 3.30 5.55 19.83
CA GLY A 90 3.67 4.71 20.96
C GLY A 90 2.87 3.41 21.04
N PRO A 91 3.47 2.33 21.54
CA PRO A 91 4.89 2.22 21.92
C PRO A 91 5.81 2.08 20.68
N ARG A 92 7.12 2.40 20.84
CA ARG A 92 8.14 2.20 19.78
C ARG A 92 8.57 0.76 19.62
N ILE A 93 8.37 -0.04 20.67
CA ILE A 93 8.61 -1.48 20.67
C ILE A 93 7.40 -2.13 21.31
N VAL A 94 6.83 -3.11 20.62
CA VAL A 94 5.87 -4.05 21.18
C VAL A 94 6.61 -5.36 21.39
N ARG A 95 6.54 -5.90 22.60
CA ARG A 95 7.19 -7.17 22.94
C ARG A 95 6.16 -8.27 23.15
N ASP A 96 6.54 -9.47 22.77
CA ASP A 96 5.93 -10.73 23.20
C ASP A 96 4.40 -10.76 23.02
N ILE A 97 3.93 -10.35 21.83
CA ILE A 97 2.52 -10.52 21.45
C ILE A 97 2.23 -12.02 21.42
N PRO A 98 1.27 -12.53 22.21
CA PRO A 98 0.88 -13.93 22.17
C PRO A 98 0.33 -14.37 20.80
N PRO A 99 0.41 -15.67 20.47
CA PRO A 99 -0.29 -16.25 19.32
C PRO A 99 -1.78 -15.87 19.30
N ASN A 100 -2.32 -15.58 18.13
CA ASN A 100 -3.74 -15.21 17.92
C ASN A 100 -4.20 -13.99 18.75
N SER A 101 -3.26 -13.13 19.16
CA SER A 101 -3.53 -11.90 19.90
C SER A 101 -3.09 -10.68 19.09
N PHE A 102 -3.34 -9.48 19.62
CA PHE A 102 -2.91 -8.23 18.99
C PHE A 102 -2.35 -7.24 20.00
N ALA A 103 -1.46 -6.39 19.50
CA ALA A 103 -1.04 -5.19 20.22
C ALA A 103 -1.58 -3.93 19.54
N ARG A 104 -1.74 -2.87 20.34
CA ARG A 104 -2.22 -1.57 19.90
C ARG A 104 -1.07 -0.58 19.82
N ILE A 105 -0.92 0.08 18.67
CA ILE A 105 -0.08 1.25 18.47
C ILE A 105 -0.98 2.47 18.41
N LYS A 106 -0.75 3.43 19.31
CA LYS A 106 -1.46 4.70 19.35
C LYS A 106 -0.67 5.76 18.61
N LEU A 107 -1.35 6.47 17.73
CA LEU A 107 -0.85 7.65 17.04
C LEU A 107 -1.64 8.87 17.54
N ILE A 108 -0.92 9.95 17.87
CA ILE A 108 -1.51 11.21 18.34
C ILE A 108 -1.04 12.33 17.42
N LYS A 109 -1.98 13.06 16.83
CA LYS A 109 -1.72 14.27 16.04
C LYS A 109 -1.56 15.47 16.98
N LYS A 110 -0.42 16.15 16.89
CA LYS A 110 -0.12 17.44 17.56
C LYS A 110 -0.78 18.59 16.79
N GLY A 111 -0.70 19.82 17.31
CA GLY A 111 -1.14 21.00 16.56
C GLY A 111 -0.36 21.14 15.24
N VAL A 112 -1.08 21.43 14.16
CA VAL A 112 -0.53 21.73 12.83
C VAL A 112 -0.88 23.19 12.55
N LYS A 113 0.13 24.04 12.35
CA LYS A 113 -0.09 25.47 12.06
C LYS A 113 -0.14 25.72 10.56
N GLU A 114 0.70 25.02 9.82
CA GLU A 114 0.84 25.16 8.39
C GLU A 114 -0.34 24.52 7.66
N ARG A 115 -0.79 25.17 6.61
CA ARG A 115 -1.84 24.66 5.73
C ARG A 115 -1.22 23.69 4.73
N GLY A 116 -1.86 22.54 4.52
CA GLY A 116 -1.39 21.54 3.56
C GLY A 116 -1.59 20.10 4.02
N GLU A 117 -1.09 19.17 3.20
CA GLU A 117 -1.03 17.75 3.54
C GLU A 117 0.40 17.34 3.84
N PHE A 118 0.58 16.66 4.96
CA PHE A 118 1.86 16.12 5.37
C PHE A 118 1.76 14.60 5.42
N ARG A 119 2.85 13.93 5.05
CA ARG A 119 2.93 12.48 4.95
C ARG A 119 4.23 11.99 5.56
N SER A 120 4.12 10.94 6.36
CA SER A 120 5.25 10.09 6.77
C SER A 120 4.78 8.66 6.73
N HIS A 121 5.66 7.72 7.06
CA HIS A 121 5.33 6.31 7.02
C HIS A 121 5.63 5.64 8.35
N LEU A 122 4.69 4.82 8.78
CA LEU A 122 4.90 3.93 9.91
C LEU A 122 5.57 2.66 9.39
N LEU A 123 6.82 2.46 9.75
CA LEU A 123 7.57 1.23 9.53
C LEU A 123 7.38 0.30 10.72
N ILE A 124 6.87 -0.91 10.45
CA ILE A 124 6.72 -1.99 11.41
C ILE A 124 7.68 -3.12 11.00
N GLU A 125 8.67 -3.38 11.84
CA GLU A 125 9.70 -4.40 11.61
C GLU A 125 9.63 -5.48 12.69
N ALA A 126 9.61 -6.75 12.30
CA ALA A 126 9.70 -7.85 13.24
C ALA A 126 11.08 -7.88 13.92
N ILE A 127 11.09 -7.94 15.25
CA ILE A 127 12.31 -8.11 16.05
C ILE A 127 12.57 -9.62 16.13
N LYS A 128 13.64 -10.06 15.49
CA LYS A 128 14.06 -11.47 15.50
C LYS A 128 14.54 -11.85 16.91
N THR A 129 13.96 -12.93 17.47
CA THR A 129 14.32 -13.48 18.78
C THR A 129 15.19 -14.72 18.70
N GLU A 130 15.29 -15.39 17.54
CA GLU A 130 16.06 -16.62 17.37
C GLU A 130 17.30 -16.41 16.50
N VAL A 131 18.47 -16.77 17.04
CA VAL A 131 19.71 -16.94 16.28
C VAL A 131 19.54 -18.19 15.42
N ALA A 132 19.82 -18.09 14.12
CA ALA A 132 19.77 -19.23 13.21
C ALA A 132 20.61 -20.39 13.79
N LYS A 133 19.98 -21.53 14.06
CA LYS A 133 20.74 -22.76 14.36
C LYS A 133 21.63 -23.04 13.14
N GLN A 134 22.92 -23.28 13.37
CA GLN A 134 23.80 -23.75 12.30
C GLN A 134 23.29 -25.14 11.86
N VAL A 135 22.62 -25.18 10.73
CA VAL A 135 22.21 -26.42 10.07
C VAL A 135 23.09 -26.56 8.84
N ALA A 136 23.59 -27.77 8.55
CA ALA A 136 24.25 -28.03 7.28
C ALA A 136 23.25 -27.79 6.13
N GLY A 137 23.50 -26.76 5.31
CA GLY A 137 22.62 -26.36 4.20
C GLY A 137 22.38 -24.85 4.14
N VAL A 138 21.54 -24.42 3.19
CA VAL A 138 21.14 -23.01 3.04
C VAL A 138 19.94 -22.73 3.95
N PHE A 139 20.12 -21.81 4.89
CA PHE A 139 19.04 -21.34 5.78
C PHE A 139 18.58 -19.93 5.36
N ILE A 140 17.32 -19.81 4.96
CA ILE A 140 16.71 -18.52 4.58
C ILE A 140 15.79 -18.07 5.71
N GLN A 141 16.05 -16.89 6.27
CA GLN A 141 15.21 -16.29 7.30
C GLN A 141 14.70 -14.91 6.86
N PRO A 142 13.48 -14.82 6.28
CA PRO A 142 12.94 -13.57 5.80
C PRO A 142 12.79 -12.54 6.93
N ASN A 143 13.16 -11.28 6.65
CA ASN A 143 12.88 -10.14 7.53
C ASN A 143 11.74 -9.32 6.91
N ILE A 144 10.52 -9.50 7.43
CA ILE A 144 9.33 -8.87 6.89
C ILE A 144 9.15 -7.49 7.54
N LYS A 145 8.97 -6.48 6.69
CA LYS A 145 8.71 -5.09 7.07
C LYS A 145 7.43 -4.61 6.41
N TYR A 146 6.57 -3.97 7.19
CA TYR A 146 5.40 -3.28 6.65
C TYR A 146 5.59 -1.79 6.77
N VAL A 147 5.20 -1.06 5.72
CA VAL A 147 5.26 0.38 5.66
C VAL A 147 3.87 0.88 5.30
N ILE A 148 3.21 1.58 6.22
CA ILE A 148 1.90 2.18 5.96
C ILE A 148 2.01 3.71 6.00
N PRO A 149 1.38 4.43 5.06
CA PRO A 149 1.40 5.88 5.08
C PRO A 149 0.51 6.42 6.21
N VAL A 150 0.98 7.51 6.82
CA VAL A 150 0.26 8.31 7.80
C VAL A 150 0.15 9.73 7.25
N PHE A 151 -1.07 10.14 6.95
CA PHE A 151 -1.39 11.46 6.43
C PHE A 151 -1.90 12.36 7.54
N VAL A 152 -1.48 13.63 7.50
CA VAL A 152 -1.98 14.70 8.36
C VAL A 152 -2.46 15.82 7.44
N ARG A 153 -3.77 16.02 7.40
CA ARG A 153 -4.41 17.03 6.55
C ARG A 153 -4.78 18.26 7.39
N ASN A 154 -4.47 19.43 6.85
CA ASN A 154 -4.83 20.71 7.43
C ASN A 154 -5.16 21.73 6.33
N TYR A 155 -6.28 21.52 5.67
CA TYR A 155 -6.86 22.41 4.66
C TYR A 155 -8.37 22.11 4.57
N PRO A 156 -9.19 23.09 4.21
CA PRO A 156 -10.62 22.87 4.03
C PRO A 156 -10.90 22.16 2.70
N ASP A 157 -12.10 21.61 2.56
CA ASP A 157 -12.47 20.76 1.43
C ASP A 157 -12.42 21.49 0.08
N GLU A 158 -12.67 22.81 0.06
CA GLU A 158 -12.62 23.64 -1.14
C GLU A 158 -11.20 23.79 -1.73
N GLU A 159 -10.18 23.46 -0.95
CA GLU A 159 -8.77 23.52 -1.36
C GLU A 159 -8.18 22.13 -1.64
N LYS A 160 -8.99 21.07 -1.55
CA LYS A 160 -8.57 19.71 -1.92
C LYS A 160 -7.99 19.69 -3.32
N ALA A 161 -6.98 18.85 -3.50
CA ALA A 161 -6.33 18.72 -4.79
C ALA A 161 -7.31 18.25 -5.87
N SER A 162 -7.15 18.78 -7.06
CA SER A 162 -7.77 18.32 -8.31
C SER A 162 -6.68 17.99 -9.33
N VAL A 163 -7.07 17.40 -10.45
CA VAL A 163 -6.15 17.13 -11.57
C VAL A 163 -6.73 17.60 -12.88
N VAL A 164 -5.83 17.98 -13.78
CA VAL A 164 -6.12 18.19 -15.20
C VAL A 164 -5.22 17.30 -16.03
N LEU A 165 -5.73 16.77 -17.14
CA LEU A 165 -4.91 16.08 -18.14
C LEU A 165 -4.17 17.15 -18.95
N GLU A 166 -2.89 17.37 -18.64
CA GLU A 166 -2.06 18.42 -19.26
C GLU A 166 -1.62 18.00 -20.67
N LYS A 167 -1.20 16.74 -20.83
CA LYS A 167 -0.71 16.20 -22.11
C LYS A 167 -1.07 14.73 -22.25
N HIS A 168 -1.34 14.31 -23.47
CA HIS A 168 -1.38 12.90 -23.83
C HIS A 168 -0.55 12.66 -25.10
N PHE A 169 0.01 11.46 -25.23
CA PHE A 169 0.77 11.05 -26.40
C PHE A 169 0.55 9.57 -26.66
N VAL A 170 0.33 9.21 -27.94
CA VAL A 170 0.19 7.82 -28.37
C VAL A 170 1.34 7.50 -29.32
N ASP A 171 2.26 6.66 -28.86
CA ASP A 171 3.29 6.09 -29.71
C ASP A 171 2.73 4.88 -30.46
N LYS A 172 2.55 5.02 -31.77
CA LYS A 172 2.01 3.95 -32.63
C LYS A 172 2.98 2.78 -32.83
N ASN A 173 4.28 3.01 -32.73
CA ASN A 173 5.30 1.99 -32.93
C ASN A 173 5.40 1.08 -31.70
N THR A 174 5.40 1.69 -30.51
CA THR A 174 5.48 0.95 -29.24
C THR A 174 4.12 0.62 -28.65
N LYS A 175 3.03 1.14 -29.25
CA LYS A 175 1.63 1.04 -28.76
C LYS A 175 1.45 1.60 -27.35
N THR A 176 2.22 2.63 -27.01
CA THR A 176 2.25 3.23 -25.68
C THR A 176 1.36 4.48 -25.64
N LEU A 177 0.39 4.50 -24.73
CA LEU A 177 -0.34 5.70 -24.34
C LEU A 177 0.33 6.31 -23.11
N SER A 178 0.76 7.56 -23.23
CA SER A 178 1.33 8.38 -22.16
C SER A 178 0.31 9.45 -21.76
N LEU A 179 0.00 9.54 -20.46
CA LEU A 179 -0.96 10.49 -19.89
C LEU A 179 -0.26 11.31 -18.81
N THR A 180 -0.09 12.60 -19.03
CA THR A 180 0.53 13.52 -18.06
C THR A 180 -0.55 14.34 -17.38
N PHE A 181 -0.71 14.13 -16.08
CA PHE A 181 -1.62 14.90 -15.26
C PHE A 181 -0.87 15.97 -14.49
N LYS A 182 -1.48 17.14 -14.36
CA LYS A 182 -1.05 18.23 -13.48
C LYS A 182 -2.00 18.31 -12.30
N ARG A 183 -1.45 18.29 -11.10
CA ARG A 183 -2.19 18.44 -9.83
C ARG A 183 -2.29 19.92 -9.49
N GLU A 184 -3.47 20.34 -9.07
CA GLU A 184 -3.75 21.69 -8.57
C GLU A 184 -4.38 21.60 -7.19
N GLY A 185 -4.28 22.64 -6.35
CA GLY A 185 -4.77 22.62 -4.97
C GLY A 185 -3.82 21.97 -3.95
N LEU A 186 -4.33 21.72 -2.75
CA LEU A 186 -3.58 21.19 -1.61
C LEU A 186 -3.80 19.69 -1.42
N GLY A 187 -2.71 19.02 -1.03
CA GLY A 187 -2.73 17.59 -0.72
C GLY A 187 -2.64 16.67 -1.92
N SER A 188 -2.86 15.39 -1.64
CA SER A 188 -2.76 14.33 -2.64
C SER A 188 -4.05 14.18 -3.43
N TYR A 189 -3.91 13.86 -4.72
CA TYR A 189 -5.02 13.37 -5.54
C TYR A 189 -4.84 11.86 -5.76
N SER A 190 -5.85 11.06 -5.41
CA SER A 190 -5.77 9.60 -5.46
C SER A 190 -7.05 8.98 -6.01
N GLY A 191 -6.91 7.98 -6.87
CA GLY A 191 -8.04 7.31 -7.52
C GLY A 191 -7.62 6.07 -8.30
N ASN A 192 -8.57 5.48 -9.01
CA ASN A 192 -8.29 4.46 -10.01
C ASN A 192 -8.28 5.13 -11.38
N LEU A 193 -7.15 5.04 -12.09
CA LEU A 193 -7.03 5.54 -13.46
C LEU A 193 -7.56 4.47 -14.41
N VAL A 194 -8.54 4.83 -15.22
CA VAL A 194 -9.20 3.95 -16.17
C VAL A 194 -9.19 4.59 -17.54
N VAL A 195 -8.80 3.84 -18.55
CA VAL A 195 -8.93 4.23 -19.96
C VAL A 195 -10.01 3.36 -20.57
N LYS A 196 -11.02 3.99 -21.15
CA LYS A 196 -12.18 3.36 -21.78
C LYS A 196 -12.25 3.75 -23.25
N ASP A 197 -12.80 2.90 -24.09
CA ASP A 197 -13.21 3.33 -25.43
C ASP A 197 -14.53 4.15 -25.35
N MET A 198 -14.97 4.70 -26.49
CA MET A 198 -16.21 5.47 -26.56
C MET A 198 -17.48 4.63 -26.33
N SER A 199 -17.40 3.30 -26.40
CA SER A 199 -18.50 2.40 -26.03
C SER A 199 -18.59 2.16 -24.51
N GLY A 200 -17.59 2.63 -23.75
CA GLY A 200 -17.48 2.44 -22.30
C GLY A 200 -16.73 1.18 -21.89
N LYS A 201 -16.15 0.42 -22.83
CA LYS A 201 -15.34 -0.76 -22.54
C LYS A 201 -14.00 -0.34 -21.93
N GLU A 202 -13.64 -0.94 -20.80
CA GLU A 202 -12.33 -0.71 -20.16
C GLU A 202 -11.20 -1.35 -20.96
N LEU A 203 -10.23 -0.54 -21.35
CA LEU A 203 -9.04 -0.95 -22.08
C LEU A 203 -7.83 -1.09 -21.15
N TYR A 204 -7.80 -0.24 -20.12
CA TYR A 204 -6.74 -0.22 -19.12
C TYR A 204 -7.29 0.26 -17.78
N ARG A 205 -6.79 -0.34 -16.70
CA ARG A 205 -7.09 0.07 -15.34
C ARG A 205 -5.84 -0.05 -14.50
N VAL A 206 -5.59 0.99 -13.72
CA VAL A 206 -4.61 0.94 -12.64
C VAL A 206 -5.27 1.48 -11.37
N ASN A 207 -5.26 0.67 -10.34
CA ASN A 207 -5.94 0.98 -9.09
C ASN A 207 -5.03 1.74 -8.13
N GLN A 208 -5.61 2.59 -7.29
CA GLN A 208 -4.92 3.26 -6.18
C GLN A 208 -3.68 4.07 -6.60
N VAL A 209 -3.74 4.75 -7.75
CA VAL A 209 -2.71 5.73 -8.12
C VAL A 209 -2.89 7.02 -7.37
N SER A 210 -1.78 7.71 -7.16
CA SER A 210 -1.75 8.98 -6.44
C SER A 210 -0.77 9.96 -7.07
N ILE A 211 -1.06 11.25 -6.94
CA ILE A 211 -0.14 12.34 -7.20
C ILE A 211 0.00 13.10 -5.88
N TYR A 212 1.15 12.99 -5.24
CA TYR A 212 1.42 13.55 -3.91
C TYR A 212 1.94 15.00 -3.98
N PRO A 213 1.93 15.77 -2.87
CA PRO A 213 2.29 17.19 -2.86
C PRO A 213 3.65 17.53 -3.48
N GLU A 214 4.65 16.66 -3.31
CA GLU A 214 5.99 16.76 -3.90
C GLU A 214 5.99 16.73 -5.43
N LEU A 215 4.96 16.13 -6.05
CA LEU A 215 4.79 16.08 -7.49
C LEU A 215 3.65 16.99 -7.94
N GLN A 216 4.02 18.05 -8.69
CA GLN A 216 3.06 18.89 -9.41
C GLN A 216 2.52 18.19 -10.66
N ARG A 217 3.31 17.31 -11.27
CA ARG A 217 2.95 16.56 -12.48
C ARG A 217 3.37 15.11 -12.36
N ARG A 218 2.59 14.21 -12.96
CA ARG A 218 2.91 12.79 -13.06
C ARG A 218 2.48 12.24 -14.42
N THR A 219 3.34 11.45 -15.03
CA THR A 219 3.06 10.75 -16.28
C THR A 219 2.77 9.28 -16.02
N PHE A 220 1.67 8.77 -16.57
CA PHE A 220 1.31 7.36 -16.58
C PHE A 220 1.52 6.81 -17.98
N ASN A 221 2.26 5.71 -18.08
CA ASN A 221 2.49 5.02 -19.34
C ASN A 221 1.79 3.67 -19.30
N THR A 222 1.01 3.39 -20.35
CA THR A 222 0.34 2.10 -20.52
C THR A 222 0.42 1.65 -21.97
N THR A 223 0.25 0.35 -22.20
CA THR A 223 0.16 -0.23 -23.53
C THR A 223 -1.31 -0.47 -23.87
N ILE A 224 -1.74 0.02 -25.03
CA ILE A 224 -3.11 -0.19 -25.55
C ILE A 224 -3.05 -0.90 -26.90
N SER A 225 -4.12 -1.58 -27.32
CA SER A 225 -4.11 -2.25 -28.63
C SER A 225 -3.96 -1.23 -29.77
N ALA A 226 -3.36 -1.65 -30.89
CA ALA A 226 -3.14 -0.79 -32.04
C ALA A 226 -4.45 -0.29 -32.67
N ASP A 227 -5.51 -1.09 -32.62
CA ASP A 227 -6.82 -0.69 -33.16
C ASP A 227 -7.57 0.24 -32.20
N GLU A 228 -7.38 0.05 -30.90
CA GLU A 228 -7.91 0.93 -29.86
C GLU A 228 -7.22 2.30 -29.88
N SER A 229 -5.92 2.34 -30.18
CA SER A 229 -5.13 3.58 -30.29
C SER A 229 -5.55 4.52 -31.45
N LYS A 230 -6.40 4.02 -32.37
CA LYS A 230 -6.91 4.79 -33.52
C LYS A 230 -8.26 5.44 -33.22
N GLN A 231 -8.93 5.05 -32.14
CA GLN A 231 -10.23 5.56 -31.76
C GLN A 231 -10.08 6.59 -30.63
N PRO A 232 -11.02 7.54 -30.50
CA PRO A 232 -11.07 8.40 -29.33
C PRO A 232 -11.20 7.56 -28.05
N LEU A 233 -10.55 8.01 -26.98
CA LEU A 233 -10.53 7.32 -25.68
C LEU A 233 -11.08 8.23 -24.59
N SER A 234 -11.75 7.64 -23.60
CA SER A 234 -12.18 8.32 -22.38
C SER A 234 -11.23 7.96 -21.25
N VAL A 235 -10.57 8.96 -20.68
CA VAL A 235 -9.67 8.83 -19.53
C VAL A 235 -10.41 9.28 -18.28
N VAL A 236 -10.49 8.39 -17.29
CA VAL A 236 -11.31 8.57 -16.09
C VAL A 236 -10.45 8.36 -14.84
N PHE A 237 -10.62 9.21 -13.83
CA PHE A 237 -10.28 8.85 -12.46
C PHE A 237 -11.54 8.54 -11.67
N GLU A 238 -11.62 7.33 -11.15
CA GLU A 238 -12.68 6.88 -10.24
C GLU A 238 -12.20 7.00 -8.79
N SER A 239 -13.09 7.41 -7.89
CA SER A 239 -12.81 7.51 -6.46
C SER A 239 -12.37 6.17 -5.85
N LEU A 240 -11.53 6.24 -4.82
CA LEU A 240 -11.15 5.08 -4.01
C LEU A 240 -12.23 4.67 -3.01
N GLU A 241 -13.21 5.53 -2.76
CA GLU A 241 -14.32 5.28 -1.84
C GLU A 241 -15.47 4.56 -2.56
N GLN A 242 -16.37 3.92 -1.80
CA GLN A 242 -17.41 3.04 -2.34
C GLN A 242 -18.27 3.77 -3.39
N GLY A 243 -18.30 3.23 -4.63
CA GLY A 243 -19.21 3.70 -5.68
C GLY A 243 -18.57 3.99 -7.04
N ASN A 244 -17.24 3.88 -7.20
CA ASN A 244 -16.53 4.24 -8.45
C ASN A 244 -16.96 5.60 -9.01
N GLU A 245 -17.26 6.55 -8.12
CA GLU A 245 -17.68 7.89 -8.50
C GLU A 245 -16.61 8.54 -9.37
N ILE A 246 -17.01 9.12 -10.50
CA ILE A 246 -16.09 9.77 -11.43
C ILE A 246 -15.67 11.10 -10.84
N GLN A 247 -14.38 11.23 -10.52
CA GLN A 247 -13.77 12.45 -9.99
C GLN A 247 -13.15 13.30 -11.11
N PHE A 248 -12.76 12.67 -12.22
CA PHE A 248 -12.26 13.34 -13.41
C PHE A 248 -12.60 12.50 -14.64
N GLN A 249 -12.95 13.17 -15.74
CA GLN A 249 -13.10 12.56 -17.05
C GLN A 249 -12.62 13.51 -18.15
N SER A 250 -11.90 12.98 -19.13
CA SER A 250 -11.51 13.69 -20.34
C SER A 250 -11.49 12.75 -21.53
N ASN A 251 -11.90 13.24 -22.70
CA ASN A 251 -11.75 12.51 -23.96
C ASN A 251 -10.43 12.93 -24.63
N ILE A 252 -9.73 11.99 -25.26
CA ILE A 252 -8.49 12.19 -26.03
C ILE A 252 -8.55 11.48 -27.37
#